data_AF-A0A357IF02-F1
#
_entry.id   AF-A0A357IF02-F1
#
_cell.length_a   1.000
_cell.length_b   1.000
_cell.length_c   1.000
_cell.angle_alpha   90.00
_cell.angle_beta   90.00
_cell.angle_gamma   90.00
#
_symmetry.space_group_name_H-M   'P 1'
#
loop_
_entity.id
_entity.type
_entity.pdbx_description
1 polymer ?
#
loop_
_entity_poly.entity_id
_entity_poly.type
_entity_poly.pdbx_seq_one_letter_code
_entity_poly.pdbx_strand_id
1 'polypeptide(L)'
;MKRYTVLSALLVSAVLTACGGGGSSSGNGDVASARSQLCSELSGLEAVYWDFINGVIRTDLPTTAFTIPFNVQGSYTHARSPLLGFLVPQGWTVFDARDQSGFAFAGTEVGADLIRDDNQAVWRYMLSAEIGGDFTAMRVLNADINTALSFLGTPSPIQEQCEINLQQNGILGLESVAAKVVRAGDYTIMARIHITLVTGVSNYYDGYLSVARTTDHPAVINDIFVPMITQLYGGGSDPEACEDGEDNDNDGLTDFGQDPQCDSPSDDNEAS
;
A
#
# COMPACT_ATOMS: atom_id res chain seq x y z
N MET A 1 14.39 77.21 -35.64
CA MET A 1 12.95 76.89 -35.59
C MET A 1 12.78 75.52 -34.92
N LYS A 2 12.03 75.52 -33.82
CA LYS A 2 11.41 74.43 -33.03
C LYS A 2 12.21 73.14 -32.77
N ARG A 3 12.74 73.08 -31.54
CA ARG A 3 13.11 71.89 -30.77
C ARG A 3 11.83 71.13 -30.40
N TYR A 4 11.79 69.81 -30.62
CA TYR A 4 10.70 68.96 -30.14
C TYR A 4 11.01 68.46 -28.73
N THR A 5 10.28 68.99 -27.75
CA THR A 5 10.23 68.49 -26.38
C THR A 5 9.19 67.38 -26.33
N VAL A 6 9.61 66.12 -26.12
CA VAL A 6 8.68 65.01 -25.84
C VAL A 6 8.45 64.98 -24.34
N LEU A 7 7.21 65.29 -23.93
CA LEU A 7 6.74 65.13 -22.57
C LEU A 7 6.25 63.69 -22.35
N SER A 8 6.58 63.17 -21.19
CA SER A 8 6.28 61.83 -20.65
C SER A 8 4.80 61.43 -20.70
N ALA A 9 4.57 60.15 -20.95
CA ALA A 9 3.48 59.40 -20.32
C ALA A 9 4.01 58.00 -19.94
N LEU A 10 4.32 57.86 -18.65
CA LEU A 10 4.52 56.58 -18.00
C LEU A 10 3.19 55.83 -17.99
N LEU A 11 3.16 54.61 -18.52
CA LEU A 11 2.12 53.65 -18.18
C LEU A 11 2.74 52.26 -18.10
N VAL A 12 3.04 51.89 -16.85
CA VAL A 12 3.34 50.53 -16.42
C VAL A 12 2.12 49.67 -16.76
N SER A 13 2.29 48.65 -17.58
CA SER A 13 1.31 47.58 -17.72
C SER A 13 1.96 46.27 -17.32
N ALA A 14 1.44 45.75 -16.19
CA ALA A 14 1.81 44.51 -15.57
C ALA A 14 1.55 43.32 -16.50
N VAL A 15 2.52 42.42 -16.59
CA VAL A 15 2.31 41.06 -17.10
C VAL A 15 1.65 40.28 -15.99
N LEU A 16 0.34 40.05 -16.09
CA LEU A 16 -0.39 39.10 -15.28
C LEU A 16 -1.31 38.26 -16.17
N THR A 17 -1.31 36.96 -15.85
CA THR A 17 -2.34 35.94 -16.12
C THR A 17 -2.57 35.52 -17.57
N ALA A 18 -1.86 34.46 -17.98
CA ALA A 18 -2.45 33.45 -18.86
C ALA A 18 -3.29 32.48 -18.00
N CYS A 19 -4.55 32.84 -17.76
CA CYS A 19 -5.59 31.86 -17.46
C CYS A 19 -6.04 31.28 -18.80
N GLY A 20 -5.55 30.08 -19.13
CA GLY A 20 -6.14 29.26 -20.18
C GLY A 20 -7.35 28.53 -19.62
N GLY A 21 -8.52 29.15 -19.70
CA GLY A 21 -9.79 28.44 -19.52
C GLY A 21 -10.05 27.53 -20.73
N GLY A 22 -10.38 26.28 -20.48
CA GLY A 22 -10.80 25.37 -21.53
C GLY A 22 -10.96 23.93 -21.05
N GLY A 23 -12.18 23.58 -20.63
CA GLY A 23 -12.67 22.20 -20.63
C GLY A 23 -12.63 21.51 -19.27
N SER A 24 -13.75 21.55 -18.56
CA SER A 24 -14.12 20.52 -17.60
C SER A 24 -14.21 19.18 -18.34
N SER A 25 -13.14 18.39 -18.29
CA SER A 25 -13.25 16.95 -18.46
C SER A 25 -13.09 16.37 -17.06
N SER A 26 -14.21 15.94 -16.48
CA SER A 26 -14.18 14.80 -15.57
C SER A 26 -13.76 13.60 -16.43
N GLY A 27 -12.45 13.51 -16.69
CA GLY A 27 -11.85 12.29 -17.17
C GLY A 27 -11.58 11.48 -15.92
N ASN A 28 -12.43 10.50 -15.60
CA ASN A 28 -11.98 9.39 -14.76
C ASN A 28 -10.76 8.81 -15.49
N GLY A 29 -9.55 9.08 -14.98
CA GLY A 29 -8.33 8.57 -15.59
C GLY A 29 -8.39 7.04 -15.61
N ASP A 30 -8.09 6.42 -16.76
CA ASP A 30 -7.94 4.97 -16.81
C ASP A 30 -6.70 4.57 -16.02
N VAL A 31 -6.86 3.63 -15.07
CA VAL A 31 -5.76 3.08 -14.26
C VAL A 31 -4.62 2.57 -15.15
N ALA A 32 -4.92 2.01 -16.32
CA ALA A 32 -3.90 1.55 -17.27
C ALA A 32 -2.99 2.69 -17.77
N SER A 33 -3.51 3.92 -17.82
CA SER A 33 -2.78 5.12 -18.23
C SER A 33 -2.14 5.90 -17.08
N ALA A 34 -2.37 5.47 -15.84
CA ALA A 34 -1.88 6.16 -14.65
C ALA A 34 -0.35 6.27 -14.66
N ARG A 35 0.16 7.42 -14.21
CA ARG A 35 1.59 7.66 -13.93
C ARG A 35 1.76 7.94 -12.45
N SER A 36 2.89 7.54 -11.88
CA SER A 36 3.14 7.80 -10.46
C SER A 36 3.50 9.28 -10.27
N GLN A 37 3.04 9.87 -9.17
CA GLN A 37 3.39 11.22 -8.77
C GLN A 37 4.77 11.28 -8.08
N LEU A 38 5.27 10.14 -7.59
CA LEU A 38 6.53 10.03 -6.87
C LEU A 38 7.66 9.38 -7.69
N CYS A 39 7.35 8.66 -8.77
CA CYS A 39 8.33 8.01 -9.62
C CYS A 39 7.93 8.02 -11.11
N SER A 40 8.70 8.71 -11.94
CA SER A 40 8.43 8.83 -13.39
C SER A 40 8.51 7.51 -14.15
N GLU A 41 9.26 6.53 -13.63
CA GLU A 41 9.48 5.23 -14.27
C GLU A 41 8.27 4.29 -14.17
N LEU A 42 7.33 4.56 -13.26
CA LEU A 42 6.18 3.69 -13.03
C LEU A 42 4.94 4.16 -13.80
N SER A 43 4.14 3.18 -14.21
CA SER A 43 2.83 3.41 -14.82
C SER A 43 1.85 2.27 -14.53
N GLY A 44 0.58 2.48 -14.86
CA GLY A 44 -0.46 1.49 -14.62
C GLY A 44 -0.72 1.27 -13.12
N LEU A 45 -1.13 0.05 -12.77
CA LEU A 45 -1.39 -0.37 -11.39
C LEU A 45 -0.15 -0.26 -10.49
N GLU A 46 1.05 -0.50 -11.01
CA GLU A 46 2.29 -0.35 -10.26
C GLU A 46 2.52 1.09 -9.78
N ALA A 47 2.19 2.08 -10.62
CA ALA A 47 2.26 3.48 -10.24
C ALA A 47 1.25 3.84 -9.15
N VAL A 48 0.01 3.36 -9.30
CA VAL A 48 -1.06 3.63 -8.33
C VAL A 48 -0.74 3.00 -6.99
N TYR A 49 -0.32 1.75 -6.99
CA TYR A 49 0.06 1.03 -5.79
C TYR A 49 1.28 1.66 -5.11
N TRP A 50 2.32 2.03 -5.87
CA TRP A 50 3.48 2.75 -5.34
C TRP A 50 3.10 4.07 -4.68
N ASP A 51 2.26 4.87 -5.34
CA ASP A 51 1.77 6.13 -4.78
C ASP A 51 0.97 5.87 -3.49
N PHE A 52 0.09 4.87 -3.50
CA PHE A 52 -0.77 4.50 -2.37
C PHE A 52 0.04 4.07 -1.14
N ILE A 53 0.97 3.11 -1.27
CA ILE A 53 1.78 2.66 -0.13
C ILE A 53 2.67 3.77 0.43
N ASN A 54 2.98 4.80 -0.38
CA ASN A 54 3.73 5.98 0.03
C ASN A 54 2.85 7.16 0.47
N GLY A 55 1.55 6.95 0.64
CA GLY A 55 0.62 7.93 1.21
C GLY A 55 0.12 9.00 0.25
N VAL A 56 0.24 8.79 -1.06
CA VAL A 56 -0.31 9.71 -2.06
C VAL A 56 -1.75 9.34 -2.39
N ILE A 57 -2.67 10.27 -2.13
CA ILE A 57 -4.08 10.14 -2.49
C ILE A 57 -4.26 10.54 -3.97
N ARG A 58 -4.69 9.57 -4.78
CA ARG A 58 -4.90 9.73 -6.24
C ARG A 58 -6.34 10.14 -6.56
N THR A 59 -6.63 11.44 -6.50
CA THR A 59 -7.95 12.00 -6.83
C THR A 59 -8.25 12.08 -8.33
N ASP A 60 -7.26 11.79 -9.17
CA ASP A 60 -7.34 11.81 -10.63
C ASP A 60 -7.84 10.49 -11.25
N LEU A 61 -8.00 9.45 -10.44
CA LEU A 61 -8.47 8.14 -10.83
C LEU A 61 -9.90 7.91 -10.32
N PRO A 62 -10.72 7.09 -11.01
CA PRO A 62 -12.01 6.67 -10.48
C PRO A 62 -11.82 6.06 -9.10
N THR A 63 -12.72 6.39 -8.17
CA THR A 63 -12.82 5.66 -6.91
C THR A 63 -13.12 4.21 -7.25
N THR A 64 -12.13 3.35 -7.15
CA THR A 64 -12.34 1.90 -7.19
C THR A 64 -13.15 1.54 -5.96
N ALA A 65 -14.34 0.99 -6.16
CA ALA A 65 -15.08 0.38 -5.06
C ALA A 65 -14.19 -0.72 -4.47
N PHE A 66 -13.94 -0.66 -3.17
CA PHE A 66 -13.13 -1.62 -2.43
C PHE A 66 -13.93 -2.91 -2.31
N THR A 67 -13.84 -3.75 -3.34
CA THR A 67 -14.41 -5.09 -3.33
C THR A 67 -13.28 -6.08 -3.11
N ILE A 68 -13.58 -7.16 -2.38
CA ILE A 68 -12.67 -8.30 -2.25
C ILE A 68 -12.84 -9.12 -3.54
N PRO A 69 -11.88 -9.12 -4.48
CA PRO A 69 -12.06 -9.72 -5.79
C PRO A 69 -11.68 -11.21 -5.81
N PHE A 70 -11.26 -11.76 -4.69
CA PHE A 70 -10.73 -13.13 -4.56
C PHE A 70 -11.70 -14.03 -3.79
N ASN A 71 -11.64 -15.33 -4.07
CA ASN A 71 -12.34 -16.32 -3.26
C ASN A 71 -11.67 -16.44 -1.88
N VAL A 72 -12.47 -16.38 -0.82
CA VAL A 72 -12.00 -16.48 0.56
C VAL A 72 -11.71 -17.95 0.91
N GLN A 73 -10.53 -18.21 1.48
CA GLN A 73 -10.15 -19.53 2.03
C GLN A 73 -10.42 -19.63 3.53
N GLY A 74 -10.43 -18.49 4.22
CA GLY A 74 -10.69 -18.37 5.64
C GLY A 74 -10.27 -16.99 6.14
N SER A 75 -10.22 -16.84 7.46
CA SER A 75 -9.78 -15.61 8.12
C SER A 75 -8.46 -15.80 8.87
N TYR A 76 -7.76 -14.70 9.06
CA TYR A 76 -6.57 -14.60 9.89
C TYR A 76 -6.82 -13.69 11.07
N THR A 77 -6.28 -14.06 12.23
CA THR A 77 -6.23 -13.20 13.41
C THR A 77 -4.85 -13.34 14.05
N HIS A 78 -4.15 -12.22 14.19
CA HIS A 78 -2.79 -12.22 14.73
C HIS A 78 -2.78 -12.59 16.22
N ALA A 79 -1.92 -13.54 16.60
CA ALA A 79 -1.94 -14.16 17.93
C ALA A 79 -1.75 -13.17 19.10
N ARG A 80 -1.01 -12.07 18.87
CA ARG A 80 -0.73 -11.04 19.89
C ARG A 80 -1.51 -9.75 19.71
N SER A 81 -2.21 -9.60 18.60
CA SER A 81 -2.94 -8.37 18.27
C SER A 81 -4.22 -8.78 17.55
N PRO A 82 -5.28 -9.17 18.29
CA PRO A 82 -6.52 -9.66 17.68
C PRO A 82 -7.19 -8.65 16.75
N LEU A 83 -6.88 -7.35 16.88
CA LEU A 83 -7.34 -6.30 15.97
C LEU A 83 -6.63 -6.33 14.60
N LEU A 84 -5.52 -7.05 14.48
CA LEU A 84 -4.89 -7.36 13.20
C LEU A 84 -5.46 -8.68 12.69
N GLY A 85 -6.56 -8.59 11.94
CA GLY A 85 -7.19 -9.70 11.25
C GLY A 85 -7.72 -9.29 9.89
N PHE A 86 -7.83 -10.25 8.97
CA PHE A 86 -8.29 -10.05 7.59
C PHE A 86 -8.66 -11.38 6.94
N LEU A 87 -9.41 -11.32 5.84
CA LEU A 87 -9.75 -12.47 5.01
C LEU A 87 -8.55 -12.90 4.16
N VAL A 88 -8.34 -14.22 4.12
CA VAL A 88 -7.22 -14.86 3.45
C VAL A 88 -7.68 -15.37 2.07
N PRO A 89 -7.02 -14.96 0.97
CA PRO A 89 -7.34 -15.44 -0.36
C PRO A 89 -6.98 -16.91 -0.54
N GLN A 90 -7.77 -17.60 -1.37
CA GLN A 90 -7.46 -18.97 -1.80
C GLN A 90 -6.10 -19.06 -2.50
N GLY A 91 -5.31 -20.07 -2.13
CA GLY A 91 -3.96 -20.29 -2.69
C GLY A 91 -2.87 -19.45 -2.02
N TRP A 92 -3.16 -18.86 -0.86
CA TRP A 92 -2.21 -18.14 -0.04
C TRP A 92 -2.23 -18.65 1.39
N THR A 93 -1.05 -18.63 1.99
CA THR A 93 -0.84 -19.02 3.38
C THR A 93 -0.32 -17.82 4.17
N VAL A 94 -0.90 -17.59 5.35
CA VAL A 94 -0.56 -16.47 6.23
C VAL A 94 0.28 -16.94 7.43
N PHE A 95 1.22 -16.11 7.85
CA PHE A 95 2.07 -16.31 9.01
C PHE A 95 2.19 -15.02 9.82
N ASP A 96 2.33 -15.12 11.14
CA ASP A 96 2.75 -13.97 11.96
C ASP A 96 4.13 -13.49 11.45
N ALA A 97 4.17 -12.24 10.96
CA ALA A 97 5.40 -11.68 10.45
C ALA A 97 6.43 -11.58 11.57
N ARG A 98 7.68 -11.90 11.22
CA ARG A 98 8.83 -11.67 12.07
C ARG A 98 9.76 -10.72 11.35
N ASP A 99 10.46 -9.91 12.12
CA ASP A 99 11.54 -9.14 11.54
C ASP A 99 12.63 -10.11 11.09
N GLN A 100 12.91 -10.08 9.79
CA GLN A 100 13.98 -10.87 9.21
C GLN A 100 15.22 -10.03 8.92
N SER A 101 15.11 -8.70 9.04
CA SER A 101 16.23 -7.77 8.89
C SER A 101 17.22 -7.84 10.06
N GLY A 102 16.78 -8.37 11.20
CA GLY A 102 17.60 -8.56 12.40
C GLY A 102 17.80 -7.28 13.22
N PHE A 103 16.96 -6.27 12.99
CA PHE A 103 17.00 -4.99 13.69
C PHE A 103 15.98 -4.91 14.84
N ALA A 104 14.89 -5.68 14.75
CA ALA A 104 13.87 -5.71 15.77
C ALA A 104 14.28 -6.60 16.96
N PHE A 105 13.77 -6.25 18.13
CA PHE A 105 13.80 -7.13 19.28
C PHE A 105 12.86 -8.30 19.04
N ALA A 106 13.41 -9.51 19.04
CA ALA A 106 12.65 -10.73 18.82
C ALA A 106 11.48 -10.83 19.81
N GLY A 107 10.28 -11.03 19.26
CA GLY A 107 9.04 -11.13 20.02
C GLY A 107 8.26 -9.82 20.16
N THR A 108 8.76 -8.70 19.64
CA THR A 108 8.04 -7.41 19.62
C THR A 108 7.27 -7.16 18.33
N GLU A 109 7.41 -8.04 17.35
CA GLU A 109 6.88 -7.84 16.00
C GLU A 109 5.37 -8.09 15.97
N VAL A 110 4.64 -7.17 15.36
CA VAL A 110 3.22 -7.32 15.07
C VAL A 110 3.05 -7.07 13.58
N GLY A 111 2.65 -8.10 12.85
CA GLY A 111 2.55 -8.04 11.40
C GLY A 111 2.15 -9.39 10.82
N ALA A 112 1.92 -9.43 9.51
CA ALA A 112 1.54 -10.65 8.80
C ALA A 112 2.31 -10.80 7.49
N ASP A 113 2.74 -12.03 7.22
CA ASP A 113 3.31 -12.47 5.95
C ASP A 113 2.30 -13.35 5.22
N LEU A 114 1.85 -12.90 4.06
CA LEU A 114 1.02 -13.66 3.14
C LEU A 114 1.89 -14.16 1.99
N ILE A 115 2.06 -15.48 1.90
CA ILE A 115 2.90 -16.15 0.91
C ILE A 115 2.01 -16.98 -0.01
N ARG A 116 2.13 -16.77 -1.32
CA ARG A 116 1.39 -17.57 -2.30
C ARG A 116 1.93 -19.00 -2.30
N ASP A 117 1.07 -19.99 -2.44
CA ASP A 117 1.44 -21.40 -2.29
C ASP A 117 2.50 -21.89 -3.30
N ASP A 118 2.70 -21.17 -4.41
CA ASP A 118 3.76 -21.43 -5.38
C ASP A 118 5.13 -20.84 -4.98
N ASN A 119 5.22 -20.12 -3.86
CA ASN A 119 6.39 -19.36 -3.37
C ASN A 119 6.89 -18.27 -4.34
N GLN A 120 6.02 -17.72 -5.18
CA GLN A 120 6.42 -16.76 -6.22
C GLN A 120 5.82 -15.37 -6.01
N ALA A 121 5.05 -15.20 -4.93
CA ALA A 121 4.58 -13.91 -4.49
C ALA A 121 4.51 -13.85 -2.96
N VAL A 122 4.84 -12.69 -2.41
CA VAL A 122 4.84 -12.40 -0.98
C VAL A 122 4.25 -11.02 -0.78
N TRP A 123 3.34 -10.89 0.18
CA TRP A 123 2.90 -9.62 0.73
C TRP A 123 3.14 -9.63 2.22
N ARG A 124 3.83 -8.61 2.72
CA ARG A 124 4.19 -8.43 4.12
C ARG A 124 3.67 -7.09 4.58
N TYR A 125 3.00 -7.11 5.71
CA TYR A 125 2.63 -5.94 6.47
C TYR A 125 3.23 -6.01 7.87
N MET A 126 4.04 -5.02 8.22
CA MET A 126 4.55 -4.82 9.57
C MET A 126 3.81 -3.64 10.19
N LEU A 127 2.97 -3.91 11.19
CA LEU A 127 2.25 -2.88 11.94
C LEU A 127 3.19 -2.18 12.91
N SER A 128 4.00 -2.96 13.63
CA SER A 128 4.98 -2.42 14.57
C SER A 128 6.03 -3.45 14.92
N ALA A 129 7.28 -3.02 15.03
CA ALA A 129 8.34 -3.80 15.68
C ALA A 129 9.30 -2.85 16.41
N GLU A 130 9.69 -3.22 17.63
CA GLU A 130 10.57 -2.41 18.47
C GLU A 130 12.03 -2.60 18.01
N ILE A 131 12.76 -1.49 17.85
CA ILE A 131 14.15 -1.51 17.35
C ILE A 131 15.11 -0.82 18.33
N GLY A 132 16.34 -1.34 18.49
CA GLY A 132 17.36 -0.76 19.37
C GLY A 132 18.74 -0.53 18.74
N GLY A 133 19.23 0.72 18.67
CA GLY A 133 20.47 1.09 17.99
C GLY A 133 20.32 2.27 17.02
N ASP A 134 21.38 2.60 16.28
CA ASP A 134 21.36 3.61 15.21
C ASP A 134 20.71 3.03 13.95
N PHE A 135 19.58 3.57 13.51
CA PHE A 135 18.88 3.08 12.32
C PHE A 135 18.34 4.19 11.45
N THR A 136 18.25 3.88 10.15
CA THR A 136 17.48 4.64 9.19
C THR A 136 16.52 3.68 8.52
N ALA A 137 15.37 4.18 8.05
CA ALA A 137 14.42 3.37 7.30
C ALA A 137 15.09 2.66 6.12
N MET A 138 16.07 3.32 5.48
CA MET A 138 16.82 2.77 4.35
C MET A 138 17.64 1.53 4.73
N ARG A 139 18.17 1.45 5.96
CA ARG A 139 18.91 0.26 6.41
C ARG A 139 17.99 -0.95 6.58
N VAL A 140 16.85 -0.76 7.23
CA VAL A 140 15.83 -1.81 7.42
C VAL A 140 15.31 -2.26 6.06
N LEU A 141 14.94 -1.30 5.20
CA LEU A 141 14.43 -1.56 3.85
C LEU A 141 15.38 -2.42 3.01
N ASN A 142 16.67 -2.06 2.97
CA ASN A 142 17.65 -2.83 2.19
C ASN A 142 17.84 -4.26 2.75
N ALA A 143 17.76 -4.45 4.07
CA ALA A 143 17.86 -5.78 4.67
C ALA A 143 16.62 -6.64 4.39
N ASP A 144 15.42 -6.05 4.43
CA ASP A 144 14.18 -6.73 4.04
C ASP A 144 14.20 -7.14 2.56
N ILE A 145 14.64 -6.24 1.67
CA ILE A 145 14.82 -6.56 0.25
C ILE A 145 15.83 -7.71 0.07
N ASN A 146 16.98 -7.67 0.75
CA ASN A 146 17.95 -8.76 0.66
C ASN A 146 17.41 -10.10 1.15
N THR A 147 16.58 -10.07 2.18
CA THR A 147 15.92 -11.29 2.69
C THR A 147 14.91 -11.83 1.67
N ALA A 148 14.09 -10.96 1.08
CA ALA A 148 13.17 -11.34 0.01
C ALA A 148 13.93 -11.94 -1.18
N LEU A 149 15.05 -11.34 -1.61
CA LEU A 149 15.89 -11.87 -2.67
C LEU A 149 16.46 -13.25 -2.33
N SER A 150 16.88 -13.46 -1.08
CA SER A 150 17.35 -14.77 -0.60
C SER A 150 16.23 -15.81 -0.61
N PHE A 151 15.02 -15.44 -0.21
CA PHE A 151 13.85 -16.33 -0.24
C PHE A 151 13.52 -16.77 -1.67
N LEU A 152 13.56 -15.84 -2.64
CA LEU A 152 13.27 -16.11 -4.04
C LEU A 152 14.41 -16.82 -4.79
N GLY A 153 15.59 -16.97 -4.17
CA GLY A 153 16.79 -17.47 -4.83
C GLY A 153 17.27 -16.59 -6.00
N THR A 154 16.93 -15.30 -5.98
CA THR A 154 17.25 -14.35 -7.07
C THR A 154 18.65 -13.75 -6.93
N PRO A 155 19.49 -13.80 -7.97
CA PRO A 155 20.85 -13.27 -7.92
C PRO A 155 20.92 -11.75 -8.13
N SER A 156 21.99 -11.13 -7.62
CA SER A 156 22.47 -9.80 -8.00
C SER A 156 23.02 -9.83 -9.45
N PRO A 157 22.89 -8.77 -10.27
CA PRO A 157 22.50 -7.40 -9.91
C PRO A 157 20.99 -7.18 -9.85
N ILE A 158 20.60 -6.27 -8.95
CA ILE A 158 19.26 -5.70 -8.91
C ILE A 158 19.25 -4.36 -9.64
N GLN A 159 18.10 -4.02 -10.24
CA GLN A 159 17.88 -2.72 -10.87
C GLN A 159 16.88 -1.91 -10.04
N GLU A 160 17.36 -0.87 -9.38
CA GLU A 160 16.52 0.09 -8.67
C GLU A 160 15.81 1.01 -9.67
N GLN A 161 14.48 1.06 -9.60
CA GLN A 161 13.63 1.90 -10.47
C GLN A 161 13.27 3.21 -9.78
N CYS A 162 12.89 3.11 -8.50
CA CYS A 162 12.38 4.22 -7.70
C CYS A 162 13.00 4.14 -6.32
N GLU A 163 13.32 5.29 -5.74
CA GLU A 163 13.78 5.41 -4.37
C GLU A 163 13.15 6.63 -3.71
N ILE A 164 12.69 6.46 -2.48
CA ILE A 164 12.38 7.54 -1.53
C ILE A 164 13.31 7.35 -0.34
N ASN A 165 13.95 8.43 0.10
CA ASN A 165 14.77 8.46 1.30
C ASN A 165 14.61 9.82 1.96
N LEU A 166 13.78 9.87 3.00
CA LEU A 166 13.41 11.10 3.68
C LEU A 166 13.70 10.99 5.17
N GLN A 167 14.21 12.08 5.71
CA GLN A 167 14.31 12.30 7.15
C GLN A 167 13.79 13.70 7.46
N GLN A 168 12.86 13.77 8.40
CA GLN A 168 12.22 15.03 8.76
C GLN A 168 11.87 15.06 10.24
N ASN A 169 11.74 16.26 10.79
CA ASN A 169 11.24 16.42 12.16
C ASN A 169 9.71 16.35 12.13
N GLY A 170 9.15 15.28 12.68
CA GLY A 170 7.73 15.10 12.93
C GLY A 170 7.30 15.67 14.28
N ILE A 171 6.01 15.54 14.59
CA ILE A 171 5.40 16.09 15.83
C ILE A 171 5.91 15.34 17.06
N LEU A 172 6.07 14.02 16.94
CA LEU A 172 6.49 13.15 18.05
C LEU A 172 8.02 12.94 18.10
N GLY A 173 8.75 13.28 17.04
CA GLY A 173 10.18 13.05 16.96
C GLY A 173 10.72 13.05 15.54
N LEU A 174 11.90 12.47 15.33
CA LEU A 174 12.49 12.35 14.00
C LEU A 174 11.78 11.22 13.25
N GLU A 175 11.28 11.50 12.04
CA GLU A 175 10.71 10.50 11.15
C GLU A 175 11.73 10.16 10.07
N SER A 176 11.90 8.86 9.81
CA SER A 176 12.68 8.35 8.68
C SER A 176 11.77 7.49 7.81
N VAL A 177 11.70 7.80 6.52
CA VAL A 177 10.95 7.04 5.52
C VAL A 177 11.91 6.58 4.44
N ALA A 178 11.83 5.31 4.06
CA ALA A 178 12.52 4.81 2.89
C ALA A 178 11.59 3.90 2.11
N ALA A 179 11.61 4.01 0.78
CA ALA A 179 10.87 3.12 -0.08
C ALA A 179 11.66 2.84 -1.36
N LYS A 180 11.48 1.65 -1.93
CA LYS A 180 12.12 1.27 -3.19
C LYS A 180 11.20 0.43 -4.07
N VAL A 181 11.37 0.60 -5.38
CA VAL A 181 10.96 -0.39 -6.37
C VAL A 181 12.22 -0.98 -6.99
N VAL A 182 12.35 -2.30 -6.90
CA VAL A 182 13.52 -3.06 -7.37
C VAL A 182 13.06 -4.13 -8.35
N ARG A 183 13.70 -4.21 -9.51
CA ARG A 183 13.59 -5.35 -10.43
C ARG A 183 14.79 -6.28 -10.19
N ALA A 184 14.53 -7.55 -9.91
CA ALA A 184 15.55 -8.54 -9.60
C ALA A 184 15.24 -9.86 -10.32
N GLY A 185 15.99 -10.15 -11.38
CA GLY A 185 15.65 -11.24 -12.30
C GLY A 185 14.23 -11.05 -12.86
N ASP A 186 13.38 -12.07 -12.67
CA ASP A 186 11.98 -12.05 -13.10
C ASP A 186 11.02 -11.47 -12.07
N TYR A 187 11.52 -10.88 -10.97
CA TYR A 187 10.68 -10.39 -9.87
C TYR A 187 10.73 -8.88 -9.74
N THR A 188 9.63 -8.36 -9.22
CA THR A 188 9.49 -6.98 -8.78
C THR A 188 9.25 -6.96 -7.30
N ILE A 189 10.02 -6.14 -6.61
CA ILE A 189 9.91 -5.89 -5.17
C ILE A 189 9.53 -4.43 -5.00
N MET A 190 8.44 -4.17 -4.29
CA MET A 190 8.08 -2.84 -3.82
C MET A 190 7.99 -2.87 -2.30
N ALA A 191 8.74 -1.99 -1.66
CA ALA A 191 8.79 -1.95 -0.20
C ALA A 191 8.87 -0.51 0.31
N ARG A 192 8.29 -0.29 1.49
CA ARG A 192 8.35 0.96 2.25
C ARG A 192 8.57 0.62 3.72
N ILE A 193 9.50 1.32 4.34
CA ILE A 193 9.70 1.35 5.79
C ILE A 193 9.51 2.78 6.28
N HIS A 194 8.84 2.92 7.41
CA HIS A 194 8.75 4.14 8.17
C HIS A 194 9.18 3.88 9.61
N ILE A 195 10.01 4.79 10.15
CA ILE A 195 10.51 4.75 11.51
C ILE A 195 10.16 6.08 12.17
N THR A 196 9.53 6.01 13.34
CA THR A 196 9.38 7.17 14.22
C THR A 196 10.34 7.04 15.39
N LEU A 197 11.27 7.99 15.49
CA LEU A 197 12.24 8.06 16.58
C LEU A 197 11.79 9.10 17.60
N VAL A 198 11.32 8.62 18.75
CA VAL A 198 10.85 9.46 19.85
C VAL A 198 11.86 9.44 20.97
N THR A 199 12.32 10.62 21.40
CA THR A 199 13.33 10.70 22.46
C THR A 199 12.74 10.25 23.80
N GLY A 200 13.40 9.28 24.45
CA GLY A 200 13.04 8.81 25.80
C GLY A 200 12.05 7.64 25.86
N VAL A 201 11.66 7.08 24.71
CA VAL A 201 10.89 5.83 24.60
C VAL A 201 11.53 4.92 23.55
N SER A 202 11.03 3.69 23.43
CA SER A 202 11.47 2.76 22.39
C SER A 202 11.11 3.26 20.99
N ASN A 203 11.98 2.99 20.02
CA ASN A 203 11.73 3.28 18.62
C ASN A 203 10.96 2.13 18.00
N TYR A 204 10.06 2.46 17.07
CA TYR A 204 9.26 1.48 16.35
C TYR A 204 9.36 1.74 14.86
N TYR A 205 9.22 0.68 14.06
CA TYR A 205 9.00 0.80 12.63
C TYR A 205 7.74 0.06 12.19
N ASP A 206 7.13 0.60 11.14
CA ASP A 206 6.08 0.00 10.34
C ASP A 206 6.56 -0.13 8.89
N GLY A 207 5.90 -0.99 8.12
CA GLY A 207 6.28 -1.15 6.73
C GLY A 207 5.44 -2.11 5.92
N TYR A 208 5.65 -2.02 4.62
CA TYR A 208 5.06 -2.87 3.61
C TYR A 208 6.18 -3.46 2.76
N LEU A 209 6.07 -4.74 2.40
CA LEU A 209 6.91 -5.36 1.38
C LEU A 209 6.02 -6.23 0.51
N SER A 210 6.18 -6.08 -0.80
CA SER A 210 5.42 -6.84 -1.79
C SER A 210 6.36 -7.32 -2.87
N VAL A 211 6.17 -8.58 -3.26
CA VAL A 211 6.99 -9.31 -4.20
C VAL A 211 6.08 -10.10 -5.10
N ALA A 212 6.26 -10.01 -6.42
CA ALA A 212 5.73 -11.00 -7.35
C ALA A 212 6.60 -11.05 -8.60
N ARG A 213 6.38 -12.07 -9.44
CA ARG A 213 6.96 -12.08 -10.80
C ARG A 213 6.55 -10.81 -11.53
N THR A 214 7.49 -10.13 -12.18
CA THR A 214 7.30 -8.89 -12.93
C THR A 214 6.17 -8.98 -13.96
N THR A 215 5.98 -10.16 -14.57
CA THR A 215 4.91 -10.41 -15.54
C THR A 215 3.51 -10.51 -14.93
N ASP A 216 3.43 -10.89 -13.66
CA ASP A 216 2.21 -11.15 -12.89
C ASP A 216 1.91 -10.03 -11.87
N HIS A 217 2.92 -9.18 -11.61
CA HIS A 217 2.88 -8.18 -10.54
C HIS A 217 1.70 -7.21 -10.63
N PRO A 218 1.32 -6.66 -11.81
CA PRO A 218 0.12 -5.83 -11.91
C PRO A 218 -1.18 -6.57 -11.54
N ALA A 219 -1.31 -7.84 -11.93
CA ALA A 219 -2.51 -8.62 -11.62
C ALA A 219 -2.59 -8.90 -10.11
N VAL A 220 -1.49 -9.36 -9.50
CA VAL A 220 -1.44 -9.62 -8.06
C VAL A 220 -1.63 -8.34 -7.23
N ILE A 221 -1.18 -7.18 -7.71
CA ILE A 221 -1.48 -5.89 -7.06
C ILE A 221 -3.00 -5.68 -6.97
N ASN A 222 -3.69 -5.82 -8.09
CA ASN A 222 -5.13 -5.57 -8.16
C ASN A 222 -5.92 -6.60 -7.36
N ASP A 223 -5.56 -7.87 -7.51
CA ASP A 223 -6.35 -8.98 -7.02
C ASP A 223 -6.04 -9.29 -5.55
N ILE A 224 -4.85 -8.94 -5.05
CA ILE A 224 -4.41 -9.32 -3.70
C ILE A 224 -3.84 -8.13 -2.92
N PHE A 225 -2.76 -7.48 -3.39
CA PHE A 225 -2.03 -6.54 -2.52
C PHE A 225 -2.84 -5.31 -2.12
N VAL A 226 -3.62 -4.74 -3.05
CA VAL A 226 -4.53 -3.62 -2.73
C VAL A 226 -5.63 -4.09 -1.77
N PRO A 227 -6.41 -5.15 -2.08
CA PRO A 227 -7.40 -5.70 -1.16
C PRO A 227 -6.86 -6.02 0.25
N MET A 228 -5.63 -6.53 0.36
CA MET A 228 -5.01 -6.81 1.67
C MET A 228 -4.80 -5.52 2.46
N ILE A 229 -4.23 -4.49 1.84
CA ILE A 229 -4.00 -3.23 2.56
C ILE A 229 -5.34 -2.56 2.93
N THR A 230 -6.35 -2.64 2.07
CA THR A 230 -7.64 -1.97 2.31
C THR A 230 -8.42 -2.58 3.46
N GLN A 231 -8.32 -3.90 3.66
CA GLN A 231 -8.88 -4.57 4.84
C GLN A 231 -8.29 -4.01 6.16
N LEU A 232 -7.04 -3.56 6.14
CA LEU A 232 -6.37 -2.97 7.31
C LEU A 232 -6.80 -1.52 7.60
N TYR A 233 -7.18 -0.75 6.57
CA TYR A 233 -7.61 0.64 6.72
C TYR A 233 -9.12 0.80 6.96
N GLY A 234 -9.90 -0.25 6.68
CA GLY A 234 -11.37 -0.24 6.72
C GLY A 234 -12.01 -0.71 8.01
N GLY A 235 -11.25 -1.15 9.02
CA GLY A 235 -11.82 -1.61 10.29
C GLY A 235 -12.73 -2.82 10.12
N GLY A 236 -12.13 -4.01 10.02
CA GLY A 236 -12.88 -5.26 9.92
C GLY A 236 -13.44 -5.47 8.53
N SER A 237 -12.79 -6.32 7.74
CA SER A 237 -13.54 -7.16 6.82
C SER A 237 -14.24 -8.22 7.66
N ASP A 238 -15.21 -7.81 8.46
CA ASP A 238 -16.26 -8.76 8.78
C ASP A 238 -16.83 -9.12 7.41
N PRO A 239 -16.80 -10.41 7.02
CA PRO A 239 -17.47 -10.81 5.80
C PRO A 239 -18.90 -10.27 5.84
N GLU A 240 -19.48 -10.00 4.68
CA GLU A 240 -20.89 -9.59 4.64
C GLU A 240 -21.72 -10.66 5.35
N ALA A 241 -22.83 -10.29 5.99
CA ALA A 241 -23.60 -11.19 6.85
C ALA A 241 -23.92 -12.54 6.19
N CYS A 242 -24.01 -12.58 4.86
CA CYS A 242 -24.26 -13.76 4.07
C CYS A 242 -23.02 -14.59 3.63
N GLU A 243 -21.83 -14.29 4.14
CA GLU A 243 -20.58 -15.06 3.93
C GLU A 243 -19.68 -15.09 5.18
N ASP A 244 -20.18 -14.72 6.37
CA ASP A 244 -19.38 -14.63 7.59
C ASP A 244 -19.34 -15.91 8.43
N GLY A 245 -20.19 -16.89 8.11
CA GLY A 245 -20.25 -18.17 8.83
C GLY A 245 -21.00 -18.09 10.15
N GLU A 246 -21.65 -16.97 10.46
CA GLU A 246 -22.53 -16.77 11.62
C GLU A 246 -24.00 -16.69 11.18
N ASP A 247 -24.92 -17.05 12.08
CA ASP A 247 -26.37 -16.91 11.89
C ASP A 247 -26.78 -15.57 12.50
N ASN A 248 -26.71 -14.52 11.69
CA ASN A 248 -26.77 -13.13 12.12
C ASN A 248 -28.19 -12.69 12.50
N ASP A 249 -29.21 -13.40 12.01
CA ASP A 249 -30.61 -13.18 12.38
C ASP A 249 -31.17 -14.22 13.39
N ASN A 250 -30.37 -15.24 13.73
CA ASN A 250 -30.68 -16.35 14.64
C ASN A 250 -31.90 -17.19 14.22
N ASP A 251 -32.13 -17.37 12.90
CA ASP A 251 -33.21 -18.20 12.37
C ASP A 251 -32.83 -19.70 12.24
N GLY A 252 -31.55 -20.02 12.44
CA GLY A 252 -30.97 -21.36 12.36
C GLY A 252 -30.37 -21.73 11.00
N LEU A 253 -30.32 -20.78 10.06
CA LEU A 253 -29.66 -20.88 8.77
C LEU A 253 -28.42 -19.98 8.78
N THR A 254 -27.51 -20.19 7.83
CA THR A 254 -26.21 -19.51 7.83
C THR A 254 -25.72 -19.36 6.40
N ASP A 255 -25.41 -18.14 6.00
CA ASP A 255 -24.78 -17.76 4.73
C ASP A 255 -25.58 -18.09 3.45
N PHE A 256 -25.12 -17.50 2.36
CA PHE A 256 -25.59 -17.78 1.02
C PHE A 256 -25.55 -19.27 0.65
N GLY A 257 -26.70 -19.79 0.26
CA GLY A 257 -26.89 -21.17 -0.19
C GLY A 257 -27.47 -22.10 0.89
N GLN A 258 -27.46 -21.69 2.16
CA GLN A 258 -28.22 -22.35 3.23
C GLN A 258 -29.31 -21.43 3.77
N ASP A 259 -29.02 -20.12 3.86
CA ASP A 259 -29.99 -19.09 4.14
C ASP A 259 -30.67 -18.57 2.84
N PRO A 260 -32.00 -18.71 2.68
CA PRO A 260 -32.77 -18.13 1.58
C PRO A 260 -32.90 -16.62 1.59
N GLN A 261 -32.59 -15.95 2.70
CA GLN A 261 -32.64 -14.50 2.86
C GLN A 261 -31.41 -13.81 2.25
N CYS A 262 -30.34 -14.57 2.04
CA CYS A 262 -29.16 -14.14 1.30
C CYS A 262 -29.36 -14.23 -0.22
N ASP A 263 -29.40 -13.08 -0.89
CA ASP A 263 -29.47 -13.04 -2.35
C ASP A 263 -28.08 -13.31 -3.01
N SER A 264 -27.00 -13.03 -2.29
CA SER A 264 -25.61 -13.29 -2.72
C SER A 264 -24.64 -13.40 -1.54
N PRO A 265 -23.42 -13.95 -1.71
CA PRO A 265 -22.39 -13.95 -0.66
C PRO A 265 -21.97 -12.53 -0.24
N SER A 266 -22.11 -11.55 -1.13
CA SER A 266 -21.81 -10.14 -0.84
C SER A 266 -23.01 -9.36 -0.28
N ASP A 267 -24.05 -10.05 0.18
CA ASP A 267 -25.24 -9.44 0.76
C ASP A 267 -25.02 -9.12 2.24
N ASP A 268 -25.27 -7.88 2.64
CA ASP A 268 -24.89 -7.32 3.94
C ASP A 268 -25.90 -7.64 5.06
N ASN A 269 -26.97 -8.36 4.73
CA ASN A 269 -28.07 -8.60 5.66
C ASN A 269 -28.75 -9.97 5.43
N GLU A 270 -28.73 -10.82 6.46
CA GLU A 270 -29.51 -12.07 6.51
C GLU A 270 -30.97 -11.83 6.93
N ALA A 271 -31.36 -10.61 7.31
CA ALA A 271 -32.71 -10.32 7.80
C ALA A 271 -33.66 -9.77 6.73
N SER A 272 -34.89 -10.30 6.71
CA SER A 272 -36.04 -9.84 5.91
C SER A 272 -36.51 -8.40 6.18
#